data_AF-A0A100YAE1-F1
#
_entry.id   AF-A0A100YAE1-F1
#
_cell.length_a   1.000
_cell.length_b   1.000
_cell.length_c   1.000
_cell.angle_alpha   90.00
_cell.angle_beta   90.00
_cell.angle_gamma   90.00
#
_symmetry.space_group_name_H-M   'P 1'
#
loop_
_entity.id
_entity.type
_entity.pdbx_description
1 polymer ?
#
loop_
_entity_poly.entity_id
_entity_poly.type
_entity_poly.pdbx_seq_one_letter_code
_entity_poly.pdbx_strand_id
1 'polypeptide(L)'
;MTRATRVAGHEVAAGINRVEGYLLAQAELREAREGGEAFARRMPWLTTAQHEEVARLYAEERVGLSQEALRTVADHCVALRAEYTARYTRLRHRLLCLGVASLVTSATLCTTTWLLTR
;
A
#
# COMPACT_ATOMS: atom_id res chain seq x y z
N MET A 1 -13.62 25.04 6.58
CA MET A 1 -12.40 25.05 5.75
C MET A 1 -12.02 23.66 5.21
N THR A 2 -12.76 23.04 4.29
CA THR A 2 -14.15 22.55 4.34
C THR A 2 -14.20 21.46 3.26
N ARG A 3 -14.42 20.18 3.62
CA ARG A 3 -14.64 18.98 2.77
C ARG A 3 -14.13 18.97 1.31
N ALA A 4 -14.53 19.92 0.46
CA ALA A 4 -14.02 20.17 -0.88
C ALA A 4 -12.48 20.22 -0.99
N THR A 5 -11.78 20.93 -0.09
CA THR A 5 -10.29 20.94 -0.11
C THR A 5 -9.68 19.58 0.22
N ARG A 6 -10.37 18.77 1.04
CA ARG A 6 -9.94 17.40 1.35
C ARG A 6 -10.16 16.49 0.14
N VAL A 7 -11.30 16.60 -0.53
CA VAL A 7 -11.62 15.81 -1.74
C VAL A 7 -10.63 16.13 -2.86
N ALA A 8 -10.39 17.41 -3.15
CA ALA A 8 -9.40 17.84 -4.14
C ALA A 8 -8.00 17.30 -3.81
N GLY A 9 -7.59 17.32 -2.54
CA GLY A 9 -6.33 16.73 -2.12
C GLY A 9 -6.23 15.22 -2.35
N HIS A 10 -7.33 14.46 -2.16
CA HIS A 10 -7.36 13.02 -2.42
C HIS A 10 -7.31 12.72 -3.93
N GLU A 11 -7.98 13.52 -4.76
CA GLU A 11 -7.95 13.38 -6.22
C GLU A 11 -6.56 13.68 -6.80
N VAL A 12 -5.90 14.73 -6.30
CA VAL A 12 -4.52 15.05 -6.68
C VAL A 12 -3.57 13.92 -6.28
N ALA A 13 -3.68 13.41 -5.05
CA ALA A 13 -2.85 12.29 -4.59
C ALA A 13 -3.09 11.01 -5.43
N ALA A 14 -4.35 10.72 -5.77
CA ALA A 14 -4.69 9.59 -6.65
C ALA A 14 -4.16 9.79 -8.08
N GLY A 15 -4.14 11.03 -8.57
CA GLY A 15 -3.52 11.40 -9.83
C GLY A 15 -2.01 11.13 -9.82
N ILE A 16 -1.31 11.64 -8.81
CA ILE A 16 0.14 11.44 -8.64
C ILE A 16 0.48 9.96 -8.56
N ASN A 17 -0.24 9.19 -7.75
CA ASN A 17 0.00 7.75 -7.60
C ASN A 17 -0.17 6.97 -8.91
N ARG A 18 -1.12 7.39 -9.78
CA ARG A 18 -1.29 6.78 -11.11
C ARG A 18 -0.13 7.11 -12.05
N VAL A 19 0.33 8.36 -12.04
CA VAL A 19 1.48 8.78 -12.84
C VAL A 19 2.75 8.07 -12.37
N GLU A 20 2.99 8.02 -11.07
CA GLU A 20 4.12 7.30 -10.48
C GLU A 20 4.08 5.81 -10.85
N GLY A 21 2.92 5.15 -10.70
CA GLY A 21 2.75 3.76 -11.10
C GLY A 21 3.01 3.52 -12.59
N TYR A 22 2.56 4.43 -13.46
CA TYR A 22 2.86 4.37 -14.88
C TYR A 22 4.36 4.54 -15.16
N LEU A 23 5.02 5.49 -14.52
CA LEU A 23 6.46 5.74 -14.69
C LEU A 23 7.29 4.54 -14.22
N LEU A 24 6.95 3.95 -13.08
CA LEU A 24 7.59 2.72 -12.59
C LEU A 24 7.39 1.57 -13.58
N ALA A 25 6.17 1.37 -14.08
CA ALA A 25 5.90 0.32 -15.07
C ALA A 25 6.70 0.54 -16.38
N GLN A 26 6.81 1.78 -16.86
CA GLN A 26 7.63 2.09 -18.04
C GLN A 26 9.12 1.87 -17.78
N ALA A 27 9.61 2.20 -16.58
CA ALA A 27 11.00 1.94 -16.19
C ALA A 27 11.29 0.42 -16.19
N GLU A 28 10.44 -0.38 -15.56
CA GLU A 28 10.56 -1.85 -15.52
C GLU A 28 10.54 -2.46 -16.93
N LEU A 29 9.65 -2.00 -17.81
CA LEU A 29 9.61 -2.49 -19.21
C LEU A 29 10.90 -2.16 -19.97
N ARG A 30 11.47 -0.98 -19.75
CA ARG A 30 12.73 -0.59 -20.38
C ARG A 30 13.90 -1.41 -19.85
N GLU A 31 14.01 -1.56 -18.53
CA GLU A 31 15.06 -2.36 -17.90
C GLU A 31 15.00 -3.83 -18.32
N ALA A 32 13.79 -4.40 -18.41
CA ALA A 32 13.60 -5.77 -18.88
C ALA A 32 14.07 -5.97 -20.33
N ARG A 33 13.79 -5.00 -21.22
CA ARG A 33 14.26 -5.02 -22.62
C ARG A 33 15.77 -4.89 -22.71
N GLU A 34 16.35 -3.89 -22.03
CA GLU A 34 17.80 -3.67 -22.01
C GLU A 34 18.53 -4.90 -21.43
N GLY A 35 17.98 -5.50 -20.38
CA GLY A 35 18.46 -6.75 -19.79
C GLY A 35 18.36 -7.93 -20.74
N GLY A 36 17.26 -8.08 -21.47
CA GLY A 36 17.07 -9.13 -22.49
C GLY A 36 18.07 -9.02 -23.63
N GLU A 37 18.29 -7.82 -24.16
CA GLU A 37 19.30 -7.60 -25.19
C GLU A 37 20.72 -7.87 -24.65
N ALA A 38 21.03 -7.41 -23.44
CA ALA A 38 22.32 -7.68 -22.80
C ALA A 38 22.54 -9.17 -22.57
N PHE A 39 21.49 -9.91 -22.23
CA PHE A 39 21.53 -11.35 -22.06
C PHE A 39 21.75 -12.06 -23.41
N ALA A 40 20.99 -11.70 -24.43
CA ALA A 40 21.11 -12.27 -25.77
C ALA A 40 22.52 -12.04 -26.34
N ARG A 41 23.09 -10.83 -26.19
CA ARG A 41 24.47 -10.49 -26.63
C ARG A 41 25.57 -11.40 -26.07
N ARG A 42 25.30 -12.15 -24.99
CA ARG A 42 26.24 -13.14 -24.42
C ARG A 42 26.29 -14.44 -25.23
N MET A 43 25.45 -14.58 -26.26
CA MET A 43 25.32 -15.76 -27.11
C MET A 43 25.72 -15.43 -28.56
N PRO A 44 27.01 -15.15 -28.84
CA PRO A 44 27.46 -14.65 -30.14
C PRO A 44 27.24 -15.62 -31.31
N TRP A 45 26.90 -16.88 -31.03
CA TRP A 45 26.57 -17.88 -32.05
C TRP A 45 25.13 -17.78 -32.57
N LEU A 46 24.28 -16.94 -31.96
CA LEU A 46 22.91 -16.73 -32.40
C LEU A 46 22.85 -15.75 -33.58
N THR A 47 21.95 -16.02 -34.51
CA THR A 47 21.58 -15.06 -35.55
C THR A 47 20.87 -13.83 -34.95
N THR A 48 20.74 -12.74 -35.71
CA THR A 48 20.03 -11.53 -35.27
C THR A 48 18.58 -11.82 -34.89
N ALA A 49 17.85 -12.60 -35.70
CA ALA A 49 16.46 -12.97 -35.40
C ALA A 49 16.34 -13.81 -34.12
N GLN A 50 17.29 -14.70 -33.86
CA GLN A 50 17.33 -15.49 -32.62
C GLN A 50 17.69 -14.61 -31.41
N HIS A 51 18.58 -13.63 -31.58
CA HIS A 51 18.90 -12.65 -30.54
C HIS A 51 17.65 -11.85 -30.12
N GLU A 52 16.92 -11.32 -31.09
CA GLU A 52 15.70 -10.54 -30.86
C GLU A 52 14.64 -11.37 -30.14
N GLU A 53 14.44 -12.62 -30.56
CA GLU A 53 13.47 -13.50 -29.93
C GLU A 53 13.85 -13.88 -28.49
N VAL A 54 15.12 -14.20 -28.23
CA VAL A 54 15.61 -14.48 -26.86
C VAL A 54 15.47 -13.24 -25.98
N ALA A 55 15.81 -12.06 -26.50
CA ALA A 55 15.66 -10.81 -25.76
C ALA A 55 14.20 -10.51 -25.41
N ARG A 56 13.27 -10.75 -26.36
CA ARG A 56 11.82 -10.59 -26.15
C ARG A 56 11.29 -11.54 -25.08
N LEU A 57 11.58 -12.84 -25.20
CA LEU A 57 11.13 -13.85 -24.24
C LEU A 57 11.69 -13.61 -22.83
N TYR A 58 12.97 -13.20 -22.74
CA TYR A 58 13.57 -12.81 -21.47
C TYR A 58 12.83 -11.64 -20.83
N ALA A 59 12.56 -10.59 -21.61
CA ALA A 59 11.88 -9.40 -21.12
C ALA A 59 10.45 -9.72 -20.64
N GLU A 60 9.71 -10.54 -21.40
CA GLU A 60 8.37 -11.00 -21.03
C GLU A 60 8.37 -11.76 -19.71
N GLU A 61 9.28 -12.73 -19.55
CA GLU A 61 9.42 -13.52 -18.33
C GLU A 61 9.82 -12.64 -17.13
N ARG A 62 10.81 -11.75 -17.32
CA ARG A 62 11.27 -10.85 -16.26
C ARG A 62 10.16 -9.95 -15.75
N VAL A 63 9.34 -9.40 -16.66
CA VAL A 63 8.18 -8.58 -16.30
C VAL A 63 7.13 -9.40 -15.57
N GLY A 64 6.87 -10.64 -16.01
CA GLY A 64 5.96 -11.57 -15.32
C GLY A 64 6.37 -11.81 -13.87
N LEU A 65 7.64 -12.11 -13.64
CA LEU A 65 8.20 -12.32 -12.30
C LEU A 65 8.12 -11.06 -11.42
N SER A 66 8.46 -9.88 -11.97
CA SER A 66 8.32 -8.61 -11.24
C SER A 66 6.87 -8.35 -10.83
N GLN A 67 5.91 -8.62 -11.71
CA GLN A 67 4.48 -8.46 -11.40
C GLN A 67 4.02 -9.40 -10.29
N GLU A 68 4.42 -10.67 -10.32
CA GLU A 68 4.08 -11.65 -9.29
C GLU A 68 4.67 -11.27 -7.92
N ALA A 69 5.93 -10.84 -7.89
CA ALA A 69 6.59 -10.36 -6.67
C ALA A 69 5.87 -9.13 -6.09
N LEU A 70 5.52 -8.16 -6.94
CA LEU A 70 4.78 -6.96 -6.52
C LEU A 70 3.38 -7.31 -5.97
N ARG A 71 2.67 -8.25 -6.61
CA ARG A 71 1.36 -8.72 -6.11
C ARG A 71 1.49 -9.37 -4.75
N THR A 72 2.46 -10.26 -4.59
CA THR A 72 2.73 -10.94 -3.31
C THR A 72 3.01 -9.94 -2.19
N VAL A 73 3.87 -8.94 -2.44
CA VAL A 73 4.15 -7.88 -1.46
C VAL A 73 2.92 -7.02 -1.18
N ALA A 74 2.15 -6.66 -2.20
CA ALA A 74 0.92 -5.89 -2.03
C ALA A 74 -0.10 -6.63 -1.15
N ASP A 75 -0.30 -7.91 -1.40
CA ASP A 75 -1.20 -8.77 -0.62
C ASP A 75 -0.74 -8.88 0.84
N HIS A 76 0.56 -9.05 1.08
CA HIS A 76 1.12 -9.04 2.43
C HIS A 76 0.92 -7.70 3.15
N CYS A 77 1.14 -6.58 2.45
CA CYS A 77 0.91 -5.25 3.00
C CYS A 77 -0.57 -5.03 3.38
N VAL A 78 -1.50 -5.50 2.55
CA VAL A 78 -2.95 -5.43 2.83
C VAL A 78 -3.30 -6.29 4.05
N ALA A 79 -2.79 -7.52 4.10
CA ALA A 79 -3.01 -8.43 5.23
C ALA A 79 -2.48 -7.84 6.55
N LEU A 80 -1.24 -7.34 6.56
CA LEU A 80 -0.64 -6.68 7.71
C LEU A 80 -1.48 -5.46 8.13
N ARG A 81 -1.85 -4.59 7.18
CA ARG A 81 -2.67 -3.42 7.48
C ARG A 81 -4.00 -3.81 8.12
N ALA A 82 -4.66 -4.86 7.65
CA ALA A 82 -5.90 -5.36 8.23
C ALA A 82 -5.69 -5.85 9.67
N GLU A 83 -4.63 -6.62 9.93
CA GLU A 83 -4.30 -7.11 11.27
C GLU A 83 -4.02 -5.96 12.26
N TYR A 84 -3.19 -5.00 11.86
CA TYR A 84 -2.88 -3.84 12.69
C TYR A 84 -4.11 -2.96 12.94
N THR A 85 -4.94 -2.76 11.93
CA THR A 85 -6.19 -1.99 12.07
C THR A 85 -7.16 -2.69 13.04
N ALA A 86 -7.28 -4.01 12.96
CA ALA A 86 -8.10 -4.79 13.91
C ALA A 86 -7.58 -4.68 15.35
N ARG A 87 -6.26 -4.76 15.55
CA ARG A 87 -5.65 -4.57 16.87
C ARG A 87 -5.86 -3.15 17.41
N TYR A 88 -5.62 -2.15 16.57
CA TYR A 88 -5.79 -0.75 16.94
C TYR A 88 -7.24 -0.41 17.28
N THR A 89 -8.20 -0.86 16.46
CA THR A 89 -9.63 -0.64 16.72
C THR A 89 -10.07 -1.31 18.01
N ARG A 90 -9.58 -2.51 18.34
CA ARG A 90 -9.86 -3.17 19.62
C ARG A 90 -9.29 -2.38 20.80
N LEU A 91 -8.05 -1.90 20.71
CA LEU A 91 -7.43 -1.09 21.76
C LEU A 91 -8.16 0.24 21.95
N ARG A 92 -8.50 0.91 20.84
CA ARG A 92 -9.26 2.15 20.83
C ARG A 92 -10.63 1.97 21.49
N HIS A 93 -11.36 0.91 21.16
CA HIS A 93 -12.65 0.62 21.82
C HIS A 93 -12.47 0.41 23.32
N ARG A 94 -11.46 -0.35 23.76
CA ARG A 94 -11.18 -0.55 25.19
C ARG A 94 -10.90 0.76 25.91
N LEU A 95 -10.05 1.62 25.33
CA LEU A 95 -9.73 2.93 25.91
C LEU A 95 -10.95 3.85 25.96
N LEU A 96 -11.78 3.85 24.90
CA LEU A 96 -13.02 4.61 24.89
C LEU A 96 -14.01 4.11 25.96
N CYS A 97 -14.20 2.79 26.08
CA CYS A 97 -15.08 2.23 27.11
C CYS A 97 -14.60 2.55 28.52
N LEU A 98 -13.30 2.41 28.79
CA LEU A 98 -12.71 2.73 30.10
C LEU A 98 -12.84 4.23 30.42
N GLY A 99 -12.58 5.10 29.44
CA GLY A 99 -12.73 6.55 29.61
C GLY A 99 -14.19 6.97 29.83
N VAL A 100 -15.14 6.37 29.11
CA VAL A 100 -16.58 6.63 29.33
C VAL A 100 -17.01 6.12 30.70
N ALA A 101 -16.57 4.91 31.10
CA ALA A 101 -16.88 4.35 32.40
C ALA A 101 -16.34 5.23 33.54
N SER A 102 -15.11 5.74 33.43
CA SER A 102 -14.53 6.63 34.46
C SER A 102 -15.22 8.00 34.54
N LEU A 103 -15.67 8.55 33.41
CA LEU A 103 -16.48 9.76 33.37
C LEU A 103 -17.84 9.55 34.05
N VAL A 104 -18.51 8.43 33.75
CA VAL A 104 -19.80 8.09 34.35
C VAL A 104 -19.66 7.87 35.85
N THR A 105 -18.66 7.11 36.30
CA THR A 105 -18.43 6.92 37.74
C THR A 105 -18.14 8.24 38.44
N SER A 106 -17.25 9.07 37.90
CA SER A 106 -16.96 10.40 38.45
C SER A 106 -18.21 11.28 38.54
N ALA A 107 -19.07 11.29 37.51
CA ALA A 107 -20.33 12.04 37.53
C ALA A 107 -21.32 11.50 38.57
N THR A 108 -21.45 10.18 38.70
CA THR A 108 -22.31 9.57 39.74
C THR A 108 -21.82 9.89 41.15
N LEU A 109 -20.51 9.85 41.40
CA LEU A 109 -19.91 10.25 42.68
C LEU A 109 -20.14 11.73 42.99
N CYS A 110 -20.01 12.60 42.00
CA CYS A 110 -20.22 14.04 42.18
C CYS A 110 -21.69 14.39 42.44
N THR A 111 -22.61 13.69 41.78
CA THR A 111 -24.06 13.88 41.99
C THR A 111 -24.54 13.33 43.32
N THR A 112 -24.01 12.18 43.77
CA THR A 112 -24.35 11.61 45.08
C THR A 112 -23.85 12.49 46.22
N THR A 113 -22.59 12.96 46.17
CA THR A 113 -22.06 13.87 47.18
C THR A 113 -22.85 15.17 47.24
N TRP A 114 -23.20 15.76 46.09
CA TRP A 114 -24.01 16.96 46.04
C TRP A 114 -25.39 16.78 46.69
N LEU A 115 -26.04 15.63 46.46
CA LEU A 115 -27.34 15.31 47.05
C LEU A 115 -27.26 15.10 48.57
N LEU A 116 -26.15 14.54 49.07
CA LEU A 116 -25.91 14.32 50.50
C LEU A 116 -25.57 15.62 51.25
N THR A 117 -24.96 16.59 50.57
CA THR A 117 -24.60 17.88 51.14
C THR A 117 -25.72 18.93 51.11
N ARG A 118 -26.84 18.63 50.46
CA ARG A 118 -27.99 19.53 50.26
C ARG A 118 -29.15 19.15 51.17
#